data_AF-A0A150IHD2-F1
#
_entry.id   AF-A0A150IHD2-F1
#
_cell.length_a   1.000
_cell.length_b   1.000
_cell.length_c   1.000
_cell.angle_alpha   90.00
_cell.angle_beta   90.00
_cell.angle_gamma   90.00
#
_symmetry.space_group_name_H-M   'P 1'
#
loop_
_entity.id
_entity.type
_entity.pdbx_description
1 polymer ?
#
loop_
_entity_poly.entity_id
_entity_poly.type
_entity_poly.pdbx_seq_one_letter_code
_entity_poly.pdbx_strand_id
1 'polypeptide(L)'
;MKSKTDGSSDLLVTGVNEIVNKLKEFAVINSLIIATTGALLTDCKASKTYKKYATHINTFHEFLKEINMPYTRAKQYMDIWKYFGEKLLSEECDTDKLIKALPIVKKGGDVEEWFIKAKTLTHQDFNNEVIMTKGHKHSAICNHEHTKEWKKCADCGTWIPGE
;
A
#
# COMPACT_ATOMS: atom_id res chain seq x y z
N MET A 1 -49.58 -15.10 17.06
CA MET A 1 -48.55 -14.04 17.08
C MET A 1 -47.61 -14.30 15.90
N LYS A 2 -47.73 -13.55 14.80
CA LYS A 2 -46.83 -13.67 13.64
C LYS A 2 -45.71 -12.63 13.81
N SER A 3 -44.49 -13.11 14.00
CA SER A 3 -43.28 -12.30 14.03
C SER A 3 -43.11 -11.58 12.69
N LYS A 4 -43.16 -10.25 12.70
CA LYS A 4 -42.76 -9.37 11.60
C LYS A 4 -41.34 -8.90 11.91
N THR A 5 -40.35 -9.64 11.44
CA THR A 5 -38.95 -9.19 11.34
C THR A 5 -38.42 -9.63 9.97
N ASP A 6 -37.41 -8.92 9.46
CA ASP A 6 -36.63 -9.24 8.24
C ASP A 6 -37.06 -8.69 6.88
N GLY A 7 -37.55 -7.45 6.83
CA GLY A 7 -37.58 -6.67 5.57
C GLY A 7 -36.46 -5.62 5.44
N SER A 8 -36.02 -5.05 6.57
CA SER A 8 -35.12 -3.88 6.58
C SER A 8 -33.64 -4.23 6.65
N SER A 9 -33.30 -5.45 7.09
CA SER A 9 -31.90 -5.92 7.21
C SER A 9 -31.30 -6.21 5.83
N ASP A 10 -32.06 -6.87 4.95
CA ASP A 10 -31.57 -7.30 3.63
C ASP A 10 -31.32 -6.13 2.66
N LEU A 11 -32.10 -5.06 2.75
CA LEU A 11 -31.89 -3.83 1.97
C LEU A 11 -30.60 -3.10 2.38
N LEU A 12 -30.26 -3.10 3.68
CA LEU A 12 -29.03 -2.48 4.19
C LEU A 12 -27.78 -3.31 3.81
N VAL A 13 -27.88 -4.64 3.88
CA VAL A 13 -26.79 -5.56 3.47
C VAL A 13 -26.50 -5.43 1.97
N THR A 14 -27.53 -5.26 1.14
CA THR A 14 -27.36 -5.07 -0.31
C THR A 14 -26.62 -3.76 -0.62
N GLY A 15 -26.98 -2.66 0.04
CA GLY A 15 -26.31 -1.37 -0.15
C GLY A 15 -24.83 -1.37 0.28
N VAL A 16 -24.49 -2.04 1.38
CA VAL A 16 -23.08 -2.15 1.83
C VAL A 16 -22.24 -2.94 0.83
N ASN A 17 -22.76 -4.05 0.32
CA ASN A 17 -22.04 -4.87 -0.66
C ASN A 17 -21.76 -4.11 -1.97
N GLU A 18 -22.70 -3.29 -2.44
CA GLU A 18 -22.49 -2.44 -3.61
C GLU A 18 -21.38 -1.40 -3.39
N ILE A 19 -21.35 -0.75 -2.22
CA ILE A 19 -20.29 0.20 -1.86
C ILE A 19 -18.93 -0.51 -1.82
N VAL A 20 -18.86 -1.69 -1.19
CA VAL A 20 -17.63 -2.48 -1.12
C VAL A 20 -17.12 -2.86 -2.52
N ASN A 21 -18.01 -3.28 -3.42
CA ASN A 21 -17.63 -3.62 -4.79
C ASN A 21 -17.08 -2.40 -5.55
N LYS A 22 -17.73 -1.24 -5.45
CA LYS A 22 -17.22 0.01 -6.04
C LYS A 22 -15.85 0.41 -5.49
N LEU A 23 -15.64 0.24 -4.18
CA LEU A 23 -14.33 0.52 -3.56
C LEU A 23 -13.24 -0.40 -4.09
N LYS A 24 -13.55 -1.69 -4.33
CA LYS A 24 -12.62 -2.64 -4.95
C LYS A 24 -12.29 -2.26 -6.39
N GLU A 25 -13.29 -1.88 -7.19
CA GLU A 25 -13.08 -1.39 -8.56
C GLU A 25 -12.16 -0.15 -8.57
N PHE A 26 -12.39 0.82 -7.69
CA PHE A 26 -11.51 1.98 -7.57
C PHE A 26 -10.09 1.61 -7.16
N ALA A 27 -9.90 0.60 -6.31
CA ALA A 27 -8.57 0.13 -5.95
C ALA A 27 -7.81 -0.48 -7.15
N VAL A 28 -8.51 -1.22 -8.01
CA VAL A 28 -7.95 -1.76 -9.27
C VAL A 28 -7.55 -0.63 -10.22
N ILE A 29 -8.47 0.32 -10.45
CA ILE A 29 -8.21 1.50 -11.30
C ILE A 29 -7.00 2.28 -10.77
N ASN A 30 -6.92 2.51 -9.46
CA ASN A 30 -5.81 3.22 -8.84
C ASN A 30 -4.47 2.48 -9.06
N SER A 31 -4.48 1.14 -8.99
CA SER A 31 -3.28 0.33 -9.23
C SER A 31 -2.78 0.46 -10.68
N LEU A 32 -3.70 0.45 -11.65
CA LEU A 32 -3.39 0.70 -13.06
C LEU A 32 -2.87 2.13 -13.29
N ILE A 33 -3.47 3.13 -12.65
CA ILE A 33 -3.00 4.53 -12.72
C ILE A 33 -1.57 4.64 -12.20
N ILE A 34 -1.25 4.00 -11.08
CA ILE A 34 0.09 4.02 -10.50
C ILE A 34 1.09 3.37 -11.45
N ALA A 35 0.77 2.18 -11.99
CA ALA A 35 1.65 1.46 -12.92
C ALA A 35 1.91 2.26 -14.20
N THR A 36 0.85 2.73 -14.86
CA THR A 36 0.93 3.51 -16.10
C THR A 36 1.65 4.84 -15.90
N THR A 37 1.37 5.55 -14.81
CA THR A 37 2.10 6.78 -14.46
C THR A 37 3.58 6.47 -14.23
N GLY A 38 3.90 5.38 -13.53
CA GLY A 38 5.28 4.92 -13.34
C GLY A 38 6.01 4.63 -14.65
N ALA A 39 5.34 4.01 -15.61
CA ALA A 39 5.86 3.78 -16.97
C ALA A 39 6.17 5.09 -17.68
N LEU A 40 5.18 5.99 -17.78
CA LEU A 40 5.31 7.28 -18.46
C LEU A 40 6.41 8.15 -17.85
N LEU A 41 6.52 8.19 -16.53
CA LEU A 41 7.58 8.94 -15.84
C LEU A 41 8.97 8.33 -16.11
N THR A 42 9.07 7.00 -16.14
CA THR A 42 10.32 6.29 -16.45
C THR A 42 10.78 6.62 -17.87
N ASP A 43 9.87 6.52 -18.83
CA ASP A 43 10.15 6.82 -20.24
C ASP A 43 10.49 8.30 -20.45
N CYS A 44 9.72 9.19 -19.84
CA CYS A 44 9.95 10.64 -19.89
C CYS A 44 11.33 11.01 -19.34
N LYS A 45 11.72 10.40 -18.21
CA LYS A 45 13.04 10.62 -17.60
C LYS A 45 14.17 10.07 -18.46
N ALA A 46 14.02 8.86 -19.00
CA ALA A 46 15.04 8.20 -19.82
C ALA A 46 15.27 8.93 -21.15
N SER A 47 14.19 9.30 -21.85
CA SER A 47 14.22 10.03 -23.12
C SER A 47 14.50 11.52 -22.98
N LYS A 48 14.48 12.06 -21.75
CA LYS A 48 14.59 13.48 -21.43
C LYS A 48 13.54 14.35 -22.14
N THR A 49 12.37 13.80 -22.50
CA THR A 49 11.29 14.56 -23.15
C THR A 49 10.78 15.70 -22.29
N TYR A 50 10.91 15.62 -20.97
CA TYR A 50 10.58 16.70 -20.04
C TYR A 50 11.28 18.03 -20.38
N LYS A 51 12.47 18.00 -20.99
CA LYS A 51 13.19 19.22 -21.41
C LYS A 51 12.47 19.99 -22.53
N LYS A 52 11.54 19.34 -23.24
CA LYS A 52 10.74 19.96 -24.30
C LYS A 52 9.45 20.57 -23.78
N TYR A 53 9.11 20.38 -22.50
CA TYR A 53 7.86 20.86 -21.92
C TYR A 53 7.83 22.39 -21.79
N ALA A 54 8.91 22.99 -21.27
CA ALA A 54 9.06 24.44 -21.16
C ALA A 54 10.53 24.86 -21.12
N THR A 55 10.84 26.09 -21.58
CA THR A 55 12.21 26.61 -21.71
C THR A 55 12.98 26.75 -20.39
N HIS A 56 12.25 26.92 -19.27
CA HIS A 56 12.85 27.08 -17.95
C HIS A 56 13.12 25.74 -17.23
N ILE A 57 12.71 24.61 -17.80
CA ILE A 57 12.86 23.27 -17.21
C ILE A 57 14.18 22.63 -17.67
N ASN A 58 15.12 22.49 -16.75
CA ASN A 58 16.44 21.92 -17.00
C ASN A 58 16.60 20.53 -16.41
N THR A 59 15.90 20.26 -15.30
CA THR A 59 15.98 19.03 -14.53
C THR A 59 14.64 18.29 -14.48
N PHE A 60 14.70 16.97 -14.27
CA PHE A 60 13.48 16.18 -14.08
C PHE A 60 12.71 16.59 -12.82
N HIS A 61 13.39 17.11 -11.81
CA HIS A 61 12.75 17.57 -10.57
C HIS A 61 11.94 18.87 -10.78
N GLU A 62 12.44 19.82 -11.57
CA GLU A 62 11.68 21.01 -11.97
C GLU A 62 10.43 20.63 -12.76
N PHE A 63 10.56 19.70 -13.71
CA PHE A 63 9.42 19.16 -14.43
C PHE A 63 8.35 18.58 -13.50
N LEU A 64 8.76 17.78 -12.51
CA LEU A 64 7.84 17.20 -11.54
C LEU A 64 7.12 18.27 -10.70
N LYS A 65 7.81 19.35 -10.31
CA LYS A 65 7.18 20.50 -9.63
C LYS A 65 6.15 21.19 -10.52
N GLU A 66 6.47 21.39 -11.79
CA GLU A 66 5.60 22.04 -12.77
C GLU A 66 4.26 21.29 -12.94
N ILE A 67 4.30 19.96 -12.97
CA ILE A 67 3.08 19.12 -13.06
C ILE A 67 2.46 18.81 -11.68
N ASN A 68 2.87 19.52 -10.63
CA ASN A 68 2.42 19.34 -9.24
C ASN A 68 2.54 17.88 -8.73
N MET A 69 3.64 17.21 -9.07
CA MET A 69 3.93 15.84 -8.65
C MET A 69 5.09 15.79 -7.66
N PRO A 70 4.87 15.43 -6.38
CA PRO A 70 5.95 15.28 -5.42
C PRO A 70 6.99 14.24 -5.87
N TYR A 71 8.28 14.58 -5.74
CA TYR A 71 9.38 13.70 -6.16
C TYR A 71 9.34 12.31 -5.51
N THR A 72 8.96 12.23 -4.24
CA THR A 72 8.84 10.96 -3.50
C THR A 72 7.77 10.05 -4.11
N ARG A 73 6.61 10.61 -4.48
CA ARG A 73 5.53 9.89 -5.16
C ARG A 73 5.95 9.45 -6.56
N ALA A 74 6.54 10.35 -7.35
CA ALA A 74 7.06 10.02 -8.68
C ALA A 74 8.05 8.86 -8.63
N LYS A 75 9.01 8.92 -7.70
CA LYS A 75 10.00 7.86 -7.48
C LYS A 75 9.33 6.54 -7.09
N GLN A 76 8.37 6.58 -6.17
CA GLN A 76 7.62 5.39 -5.76
C GLN A 76 6.90 4.73 -6.94
N TYR A 77 6.22 5.52 -7.79
CA TYR A 77 5.50 4.98 -8.95
C TYR A 77 6.45 4.38 -9.98
N MET A 78 7.56 5.06 -10.28
CA MET A 78 8.61 4.51 -11.14
C MET A 78 9.23 3.23 -10.57
N ASP A 79 9.42 3.15 -9.25
CA ASP A 79 9.91 1.94 -8.60
C ASP A 79 8.89 0.80 -8.67
N ILE A 80 7.60 1.07 -8.46
CA ILE A 80 6.53 0.06 -8.65
C ILE A 80 6.54 -0.45 -10.09
N TRP A 81 6.58 0.46 -11.07
CA TRP A 81 6.67 0.08 -12.48
C TRP A 81 7.90 -0.78 -12.77
N LYS A 82 9.07 -0.37 -12.28
CA LYS A 82 10.33 -1.09 -12.48
C LYS A 82 10.29 -2.54 -12.01
N TYR A 83 9.67 -2.82 -10.86
CA TYR A 83 9.68 -4.16 -10.26
C TYR A 83 8.41 -4.97 -10.55
N PHE A 84 7.25 -4.32 -10.66
CA PHE A 84 5.96 -5.02 -10.74
C PHE A 84 5.09 -4.57 -11.93
N GLY A 85 5.57 -3.60 -12.73
CA GLY A 85 4.78 -2.90 -13.73
C GLY A 85 4.12 -3.81 -14.76
N GLU A 86 4.89 -4.72 -15.37
CA GLU A 86 4.37 -5.66 -16.37
C GLU A 86 3.29 -6.56 -15.80
N LYS A 87 3.47 -7.04 -14.56
CA LYS A 87 2.50 -7.90 -13.87
C LYS A 87 1.21 -7.17 -13.52
N LEU A 88 1.32 -5.89 -13.14
CA LEU A 88 0.16 -5.04 -12.85
C LEU A 88 -0.71 -4.75 -14.09
N LEU A 89 -0.19 -4.96 -15.30
CA LEU A 89 -0.98 -4.84 -16.53
C LEU A 89 -1.84 -6.08 -16.79
N SER A 90 -1.41 -7.26 -16.35
CA SER A 90 -2.10 -8.53 -16.57
C SER A 90 -2.92 -8.99 -15.36
N GLU A 91 -2.57 -8.53 -14.16
CA GLU A 91 -3.09 -9.08 -12.92
C GLU A 91 -3.38 -7.98 -11.88
N GLU A 92 -4.54 -8.07 -11.25
CA GLU A 92 -4.91 -7.19 -10.16
C GLU A 92 -4.08 -7.50 -8.91
N CYS A 93 -3.52 -6.45 -8.30
CA CYS A 93 -2.81 -6.55 -7.03
C CYS A 93 -2.98 -5.25 -6.24
N ASP A 94 -3.04 -5.38 -4.92
CA ASP A 94 -3.06 -4.25 -4.01
C ASP A 94 -1.71 -3.52 -4.01
N THR A 95 -1.72 -2.28 -4.49
CA THR A 95 -0.52 -1.45 -4.62
C THR A 95 0.09 -1.08 -3.26
N ASP A 96 -0.69 -0.99 -2.18
CA ASP A 96 -0.15 -0.66 -0.86
C ASP A 96 0.77 -1.76 -0.33
N LYS A 97 0.42 -3.02 -0.62
CA LYS A 97 1.30 -4.16 -0.33
C LYS A 97 2.57 -4.14 -1.18
N LEU A 98 2.46 -3.83 -2.47
CA LEU A 98 3.62 -3.71 -3.35
C LEU A 98 4.59 -2.61 -2.89
N ILE A 99 4.05 -1.46 -2.44
CA ILE A 99 4.84 -0.38 -1.85
C ILE A 99 5.64 -0.87 -0.62
N LYS A 100 5.03 -1.70 0.23
CA LYS A 100 5.69 -2.28 1.40
C LYS A 100 6.74 -3.34 1.05
N ALA A 101 6.56 -4.06 -0.06
CA ALA A 101 7.53 -5.01 -0.61
C ALA A 101 8.72 -4.33 -1.29
N LEU A 102 8.57 -3.10 -1.81
CA LEU A 102 9.64 -2.38 -2.54
C LEU A 102 11.01 -2.43 -1.85
N PRO A 103 11.16 -2.18 -0.53
CA PRO A 103 12.46 -2.24 0.13
C PRO A 103 13.11 -3.62 0.14
N ILE A 104 12.32 -4.70 0.04
CA ILE A 104 12.79 -6.08 0.05
C ILE A 104 13.26 -6.47 -1.36
N VAL A 105 12.43 -6.22 -2.38
CA VAL A 105 12.81 -6.50 -3.78
C VAL A 105 14.00 -5.65 -4.25
N LYS A 106 14.10 -4.39 -3.80
CA LYS A 106 15.26 -3.53 -4.06
C LYS A 106 16.56 -4.06 -3.46
N LYS A 107 16.48 -4.91 -2.43
CA LYS A 107 17.63 -5.56 -1.78
C LYS A 107 17.89 -6.98 -2.33
N GLY A 108 17.24 -7.35 -3.44
CA GLY A 108 17.44 -8.65 -4.10
C GLY A 108 16.42 -9.72 -3.70
N GLY A 109 15.33 -9.36 -3.00
CA GLY A 109 14.22 -10.30 -2.79
C GLY A 109 13.53 -10.68 -4.11
N ASP A 110 12.98 -11.89 -4.17
CA ASP A 110 12.33 -12.41 -5.37
C ASP A 110 11.04 -11.63 -5.68
N VAL A 111 11.03 -10.94 -6.82
CA VAL A 111 9.92 -10.12 -7.29
C VAL A 111 8.65 -10.95 -7.45
N GLU A 112 8.74 -12.17 -7.97
CA GLU A 112 7.60 -13.04 -8.22
C GLU A 112 6.95 -13.45 -6.90
N GLU A 113 7.78 -13.91 -5.96
CA GLU A 113 7.33 -14.33 -4.64
C GLU A 113 6.55 -13.21 -3.94
N TRP A 114 7.10 -11.99 -3.94
CA TRP A 114 6.48 -10.84 -3.29
C TRP A 114 5.20 -10.37 -3.99
N PHE A 115 5.13 -10.50 -5.31
CA PHE A 115 3.91 -10.21 -6.06
C PHE A 115 2.80 -11.22 -5.72
N ILE A 116 3.12 -12.51 -5.73
CA ILE A 116 2.17 -13.58 -5.36
C ILE A 116 1.69 -13.37 -3.93
N LYS A 117 2.59 -13.12 -2.97
CA LYS A 117 2.23 -12.84 -1.57
C LYS A 117 1.29 -11.64 -1.45
N ALA A 118 1.53 -10.57 -2.21
CA ALA A 118 0.68 -9.38 -2.18
C ALA A 118 -0.75 -9.68 -2.65
N LYS A 119 -0.90 -10.56 -3.65
CA LYS A 119 -2.20 -10.99 -4.16
C LYS A 119 -2.94 -11.93 -3.21
N THR A 120 -2.24 -12.90 -2.62
CA THR A 120 -2.88 -14.03 -1.92
C THR A 120 -3.08 -13.80 -0.42
N LEU A 121 -2.15 -13.09 0.23
CA LEU A 121 -2.19 -12.91 1.68
C LEU A 121 -3.16 -11.80 2.08
N THR A 122 -3.73 -11.91 3.29
CA THR A 122 -4.45 -10.78 3.90
C THR A 122 -3.47 -9.62 4.17
N HIS A 123 -3.98 -8.41 4.42
CA HIS A 123 -3.11 -7.29 4.80
C HIS A 123 -2.30 -7.59 6.06
N GLN A 124 -2.89 -8.30 7.02
CA GLN A 124 -2.22 -8.65 8.27
C GLN A 124 -1.08 -9.64 8.00
N ASP A 125 -1.36 -10.75 7.31
CA ASP A 125 -0.36 -11.78 7.04
C ASP A 125 0.76 -11.24 6.15
N PHE A 126 0.44 -10.42 5.16
CA PHE A 126 1.44 -9.77 4.33
C PHE A 126 2.35 -8.84 5.14
N ASN A 127 1.79 -8.02 6.05
CA ASN A 127 2.60 -7.17 6.91
C ASN A 127 3.52 -8.00 7.81
N ASN A 128 3.04 -9.15 8.30
CA ASN A 128 3.82 -10.05 9.13
C ASN A 128 5.01 -10.62 8.35
N GLU A 129 4.78 -11.09 7.12
CA GLU A 129 5.84 -11.54 6.20
C GLU A 129 6.89 -10.45 5.95
N VAL A 130 6.45 -9.21 5.71
CA VAL A 130 7.36 -8.06 5.51
C VAL A 130 8.20 -7.79 6.76
N ILE A 131 7.61 -7.86 7.95
CA ILE A 131 8.29 -7.64 9.24
C ILE A 131 9.33 -8.74 9.48
N MET A 132 8.93 -10.01 9.31
CA MET A 132 9.80 -11.18 9.49
C MET A 132 10.98 -11.15 8.53
N THR A 133 10.74 -10.84 7.25
CA THR A 133 11.80 -10.75 6.23
C THR A 133 12.80 -9.63 6.53
N LYS A 134 12.36 -8.56 7.19
CA LYS A 134 13.26 -7.47 7.64
C LYS A 134 14.06 -7.83 8.90
N GLY A 135 13.92 -9.04 9.43
CA GLY A 135 14.60 -9.51 10.64
C GLY A 135 13.95 -9.06 11.93
N HIS A 136 12.74 -8.50 11.88
CA HIS A 136 12.00 -8.13 13.08
C HIS A 136 11.13 -9.32 13.54
N LYS A 137 11.12 -9.58 14.86
CA LYS A 137 10.24 -10.60 15.43
C LYS A 137 8.79 -10.16 15.33
N HIS A 138 7.92 -11.06 14.88
CA HIS A 138 6.49 -10.87 14.92
C HIS A 138 6.02 -10.82 16.39
N SER A 139 5.18 -9.83 16.74
CA SER A 139 4.71 -9.65 18.12
C SER A 139 3.87 -10.83 18.64
N ALA A 140 3.21 -11.61 17.75
CA ALA A 140 2.49 -12.82 18.17
C ALA A 140 3.39 -14.05 18.38
N ILE A 141 4.69 -13.97 18.04
CA ILE A 141 5.69 -15.03 18.33
C ILE A 141 6.60 -14.55 19.48
N CYS A 142 6.03 -13.77 20.39
CA CYS A 142 6.69 -13.30 21.59
C CYS A 142 6.48 -14.36 22.70
N ASN A 143 7.33 -15.39 22.75
CA ASN A 143 7.34 -16.40 23.84
C ASN A 143 7.99 -15.86 25.13
N HIS A 144 7.93 -14.55 25.40
CA HIS A 144 8.60 -13.98 26.56
C HIS A 144 7.61 -13.91 27.73
N GLU A 145 7.95 -14.52 28.87
CA GLU A 145 7.23 -14.36 30.17
C GLU A 145 7.34 -12.92 30.74
N HIS A 146 8.07 -12.04 30.07
CA HIS A 146 8.31 -10.67 30.53
C HIS A 146 7.20 -9.72 30.05
N THR A 147 6.03 -9.82 30.67
CA THR A 147 4.98 -8.79 30.58
C THR A 147 5.31 -7.63 31.50
N LYS A 148 5.12 -6.38 31.04
CA LYS A 148 5.13 -5.20 31.91
C LYS A 148 3.69 -4.77 32.12
N GLU A 149 3.25 -4.74 33.37
CA GLU A 149 1.99 -4.10 33.71
C GLU A 149 2.15 -2.58 33.61
N TRP A 150 1.12 -1.90 33.12
CA TRP A 150 1.05 -0.45 33.12
C TRP A 150 -0.29 -0.06 33.74
N LYS A 151 -0.25 0.82 34.75
CA LYS A 151 -1.43 1.36 35.42
C LYS A 151 -1.64 2.79 34.91
N LYS A 152 -2.89 3.16 34.62
CA LYS A 152 -3.24 4.53 34.24
C LYS A 152 -3.70 5.28 35.49
N CYS A 153 -3.03 6.39 35.83
CA CYS A 153 -3.45 7.24 36.94
C CYS A 153 -4.87 7.78 36.67
N ALA A 154 -5.78 7.60 37.64
CA ALA A 154 -7.16 8.06 37.50
C ALA A 154 -7.27 9.59 37.46
N ASP A 155 -6.35 10.30 38.12
CA ASP A 155 -6.40 11.76 38.26
C ASP A 155 -5.76 12.49 37.07
N CYS A 156 -4.57 12.06 36.64
CA CYS A 156 -3.81 12.75 35.59
C CYS A 156 -3.77 12.00 34.25
N GLY A 157 -4.30 10.78 34.19
CA GLY A 157 -4.34 9.96 32.96
C GLY A 157 -2.97 9.44 32.49
N THR A 158 -1.89 9.69 33.23
CA THR A 158 -0.53 9.25 32.87
C THR A 158 -0.35 7.76 33.13
N TRP A 159 0.33 7.07 32.21
CA TRP A 159 0.69 5.66 32.35
C TRP A 159 1.94 5.50 33.21
N ILE A 160 1.84 4.73 34.28
CA ILE A 160 2.93 4.40 35.20
C ILE A 160 3.20 2.88 35.17
N PRO A 161 4.47 2.43 35.29
CA PRO A 161 4.78 1.00 35.39
C PRO A 161 4.06 0.38 36.60
N GLY A 162 3.39 -0.75 36.39
CA GLY A 162 2.96 -1.63 37.48
C GLY A 162 4.17 -2.41 38.00
N GLU A 163 4.21 -2.64 39.31
CA GLU A 163 5.19 -3.52 39.95
C GLU A 163 5.08 -4.97 39.45
#